data_AF-A0A1W1CMQ4-F1
#
_entry.id   AF-A0A1W1CMQ4-F1
#
_cell.length_a   1.000
_cell.length_b   1.000
_cell.length_c   1.000
_cell.angle_alpha   90.00
_cell.angle_beta   90.00
_cell.angle_gamma   90.00
#
_symmetry.space_group_name_H-M   'P 1'
#
loop_
_entity.id
_entity.type
_entity.pdbx_description
1 polymer ?
#
loop_
_entity_poly.entity_id
_entity_poly.type
_entity_poly.pdbx_seq_one_letter_code
_entity_poly.pdbx_strand_id
1 'polypeptide(L)'
;MQKIELLFTKYANSFTVFVKNLEQLSVAQIQELQKFVLLRHGYFDFESASFSIQKRLTYTEFKKLLSSLKIDASVTEKELPKTTSSQQITFGQYKGMLYRELPDSYLLWLKKNHNGKDRAIIVAELQKRKL
;
A
#
# COMPACT_ATOMS: atom_id res chain seq x y z
N MET A 1 -14.86 25.56 7.62
CA MET A 1 -14.01 24.72 8.48
C MET A 1 -13.19 23.82 7.58
N GLN A 2 -11.86 23.96 7.58
CA GLN A 2 -10.97 23.12 6.78
C GLN A 2 -10.87 21.75 7.45
N LYS A 3 -11.35 20.70 6.77
CA LYS A 3 -11.20 19.31 7.22
C LYS A 3 -9.97 18.72 6.55
N ILE A 4 -9.09 18.16 7.35
CA ILE A 4 -7.90 17.50 6.84
C ILE A 4 -8.24 16.12 6.30
N GLU A 5 -7.69 15.76 5.15
CA GLU A 5 -7.83 14.41 4.60
C GLU A 5 -6.65 13.53 5.05
N LEU A 6 -6.98 12.49 5.81
CA LEU A 6 -6.06 11.47 6.31
C LEU A 6 -6.30 10.16 5.57
N LEU A 7 -5.27 9.67 4.89
CA LEU A 7 -5.31 8.40 4.17
C LEU A 7 -4.67 7.31 5.01
N PHE A 8 -5.49 6.46 5.63
CA PHE A 8 -5.05 5.37 6.48
C PHE A 8 -4.68 4.14 5.67
N THR A 9 -3.46 3.64 5.86
CA THR A 9 -2.93 2.44 5.21
C THR A 9 -2.48 1.44 6.26
N LYS A 10 -3.08 0.24 6.26
CA LYS A 10 -2.78 -0.83 7.21
C LYS A 10 -1.72 -1.79 6.68
N TYR A 11 -0.71 -2.10 7.50
CA TYR A 11 0.29 -3.13 7.25
C TYR A 11 0.18 -4.25 8.30
N ALA A 12 0.95 -5.34 8.13
CA ALA A 12 0.87 -6.53 8.99
C ALA A 12 1.15 -6.23 10.49
N ASN A 13 2.08 -5.31 10.78
CA ASN A 13 2.49 -4.96 12.15
C ASN A 13 2.55 -3.43 12.39
N SER A 14 2.08 -2.63 11.44
CA SER A 14 2.14 -1.17 11.51
C SER A 14 0.99 -0.57 10.70
N PHE A 15 0.84 0.74 10.79
CA PHE A 15 0.01 1.51 9.88
C PHE A 15 0.73 2.80 9.50
N THR A 16 0.43 3.30 8.30
CA THR A 16 0.91 4.59 7.81
C THR A 16 -0.28 5.44 7.44
N VAL A 17 -0.24 6.71 7.81
CA VAL A 17 -1.27 7.68 7.46
C VAL A 17 -0.62 8.78 6.66
N PHE A 18 -1.17 9.05 5.47
CA PHE A 18 -0.75 10.17 4.65
C PHE A 18 -1.72 11.34 4.85
N VAL A 19 -1.18 12.54 5.03
CA VAL A 19 -1.93 13.77 5.25
C VAL A 19 -1.94 14.56 3.94
N LYS A 20 -3.06 14.53 3.21
CA LYS A 20 -3.11 15.14 1.87
C LYS A 20 -2.94 16.66 1.87
N ASN A 21 -3.53 17.33 2.85
CA ASN A 21 -3.57 18.79 2.91
C ASN A 21 -2.75 19.28 4.11
N LEU A 22 -1.51 18.79 4.24
CA LEU A 22 -0.67 19.10 5.38
C LEU A 22 -0.41 20.62 5.48
N GLU A 23 -0.22 21.28 4.35
CA GLU A 23 -0.03 22.74 4.24
C GLU A 23 -1.24 23.57 4.68
N GLN A 24 -2.42 22.97 4.78
CA GLN A 24 -3.63 23.63 5.30
C GLN A 24 -3.75 23.50 6.83
N LEU A 25 -2.86 22.76 7.49
CA LEU A 25 -2.84 22.66 8.94
C LEU A 25 -2.19 23.88 9.58
N SER A 26 -2.76 24.32 10.69
CA SER A 26 -2.06 25.23 11.60
C SER A 26 -0.88 24.52 12.28
N VAL A 27 0.12 25.31 12.68
CA VAL A 27 1.29 24.82 13.45
C VAL A 27 0.85 24.05 14.70
N ALA A 28 -0.21 24.50 15.38
CA ALA A 28 -0.75 23.82 16.56
C ALA A 28 -1.25 22.40 16.25
N GLN A 29 -1.99 22.23 15.15
CA GLN A 29 -2.50 20.90 14.75
C GLN A 29 -1.37 19.97 14.29
N ILE A 30 -0.35 20.50 13.61
CA ILE A 30 0.86 19.75 13.26
C ILE A 30 1.56 19.25 14.53
N GLN A 31 1.69 20.11 15.54
CA GLN A 31 2.28 19.73 16.83
C GLN A 31 1.46 18.66 17.56
N GLU A 32 0.12 18.72 17.51
CA GLU A 32 -0.73 17.68 18.08
C GLU A 32 -0.56 16.33 17.38
N LEU A 33 -0.51 16.33 16.04
CA LEU A 33 -0.23 15.13 15.26
C LEU A 33 1.15 14.56 15.58
N GLN A 34 2.18 15.41 15.66
CA GLN A 34 3.53 15.00 16.00
C GLN A 34 3.61 14.40 17.41
N LYS A 35 2.99 15.04 18.41
CA LYS A 35 2.89 14.52 19.78
C LYS A 35 2.19 13.16 19.82
N PHE A 36 1.08 13.01 19.09
CA PHE A 36 0.35 11.74 19.00
C PHE A 36 1.23 10.61 18.46
N VAL A 37 1.96 10.88 17.36
CA VAL A 37 2.82 9.90 16.72
C VAL A 37 3.99 9.51 17.64
N LEU A 38 4.63 10.49 18.28
CA LEU A 38 5.72 10.26 19.24
C LEU A 38 5.26 9.45 20.46
N LEU A 39 4.09 9.77 21.04
CA LEU A 39 3.50 9.01 22.16
C LEU A 39 3.27 7.53 21.84
N ARG A 40 3.14 7.20 20.55
CA ARG A 40 2.92 5.82 20.09
C ARG A 40 4.18 5.15 19.57
N HIS A 41 5.36 5.73 19.80
CA HIS A 41 6.63 5.29 19.24
C HIS A 41 6.60 5.21 17.71
N GLY A 42 5.85 6.11 17.09
CA GLY A 42 5.83 6.30 15.65
C GLY A 42 6.82 7.36 15.20
N TYR A 43 6.88 7.54 13.89
CA TYR A 43 7.67 8.58 13.24
C TYR A 43 6.76 9.43 12.34
N PHE A 44 6.98 10.74 12.35
CA PHE A 44 6.30 11.71 11.50
C PHE A 44 7.30 12.21 10.46
N ASP A 45 6.97 12.00 9.20
CA ASP A 45 7.72 12.43 8.05
C ASP A 45 7.07 13.69 7.46
N PHE A 46 7.76 14.82 7.57
CA PHE A 46 7.31 16.08 7.02
C PHE A 46 7.51 16.17 5.50
N GLU A 47 8.51 15.48 4.94
CA GLU A 47 8.78 15.51 3.49
C GLU A 47 7.68 14.77 2.73
N SER A 48 7.29 13.60 3.23
CA SER A 48 6.23 12.79 2.63
C SER A 48 4.85 13.06 3.22
N ALA A 49 4.71 14.10 4.07
CA ALA A 49 3.47 14.44 4.77
C ALA A 49 2.76 13.21 5.37
N SER A 50 3.53 12.29 5.95
CA SER A 50 3.01 11.00 6.40
C SER A 50 3.53 10.65 7.79
N PHE A 51 2.79 9.82 8.51
CA PHE A 51 3.29 9.25 9.75
C PHE A 51 3.05 7.76 9.82
N SER A 52 3.96 7.07 10.49
CA SER A 52 3.94 5.62 10.64
C SER A 52 4.02 5.25 12.12
N ILE A 53 3.16 4.33 12.54
CA ILE A 53 3.14 3.82 13.92
C ILE A 53 3.28 2.30 13.88
N GLN A 54 4.26 1.78 14.62
CA GLN A 54 4.60 0.36 14.72
C GLN A 54 3.66 -0.38 15.68
N LYS A 55 2.35 -0.23 15.51
CA LYS A 55 1.33 -0.94 16.29
C LYS A 55 0.25 -1.49 15.37
N ARG A 56 -0.28 -2.67 15.70
CA ARG A 56 -1.51 -3.16 15.09
C ARG A 56 -2.67 -2.28 15.56
N LEU A 57 -3.23 -1.51 14.63
CA LEU A 57 -4.39 -0.66 14.85
C LEU A 57 -5.41 -0.91 13.74
N THR A 58 -6.67 -1.12 14.09
CA THR A 58 -7.75 -1.20 13.11
C THR A 58 -8.20 0.20 12.68
N TYR A 59 -8.79 0.31 11.50
CA TYR A 59 -9.32 1.57 10.99
C TYR A 59 -10.38 2.19 11.92
N THR A 60 -11.23 1.34 12.52
CA THR A 60 -12.26 1.78 13.49
C THR A 60 -11.62 2.34 14.77
N GLU A 61 -10.57 1.70 15.28
CA GLU A 61 -9.83 2.22 16.44
C GLU A 61 -9.10 3.51 16.11
N PHE A 62 -8.55 3.63 14.91
CA PHE A 62 -7.92 4.86 14.43
C PHE A 62 -8.90 6.03 14.38
N LYS A 63 -10.11 5.83 13.84
CA LYS A 63 -11.18 6.83 13.87
C LYS A 63 -11.56 7.24 15.28
N LYS A 64 -11.77 6.27 16.18
CA LYS A 64 -12.09 6.53 17.60
C LYS A 64 -10.99 7.35 18.29
N LEU A 65 -9.72 7.06 17.99
CA LEU A 65 -8.60 7.83 18.51
C LEU A 65 -8.63 9.28 18.05
N LEU A 66 -8.81 9.53 16.76
CA LEU A 66 -8.91 10.89 16.22
C LEU A 66 -10.07 11.66 16.87
N SER A 67 -11.23 11.02 17.04
CA SER A 67 -12.37 11.62 17.74
C SER A 67 -12.06 11.95 19.20
N SER A 68 -11.36 11.07 19.93
CA SER A 68 -10.97 11.33 21.33
C SER A 68 -9.98 12.50 21.48
N LEU A 69 -9.15 12.71 20.46
CA LEU A 69 -8.15 13.77 20.41
C LEU A 69 -8.70 15.08 19.83
N LYS A 70 -10.00 15.14 19.51
CA LYS A 70 -10.68 16.30 18.91
C LYS A 70 -10.07 16.74 17.57
N ILE A 71 -9.44 15.83 16.84
CA ILE A 71 -8.91 16.10 15.50
C ILE A 71 -10.05 15.88 14.51
N ASP A 72 -10.59 16.97 13.95
CA ASP A 72 -11.63 16.90 12.91
C ASP A 72 -10.99 16.60 11.55
N ALA A 73 -10.95 15.30 11.21
CA ALA A 73 -10.32 14.78 10.00
C ALA A 73 -11.27 13.89 9.20
N SER A 74 -11.26 14.06 7.88
CA SER A 74 -11.82 13.11 6.95
C SER A 74 -10.83 11.97 6.76
N VAL A 75 -11.17 10.76 7.25
CA VAL A 75 -10.30 9.60 7.10
C VAL A 75 -10.81 8.70 6.00
N THR A 76 -9.93 8.32 5.08
CA THR A 76 -10.17 7.31 4.05
C THR A 76 -9.24 6.13 4.27
N GLU A 77 -9.79 4.91 4.31
CA GLU A 77 -8.99 3.69 4.31
C GLU A 77 -8.56 3.38 2.88
N LYS A 78 -7.25 3.24 2.67
CA LYS A 78 -6.70 2.74 1.41
C LYS A 78 -6.24 1.31 1.66
N GLU A 79 -6.84 0.37 0.94
CA GLU A 79 -6.31 -0.97 0.89
C GLU A 79 -4.94 -0.92 0.20
N LEU A 80 -3.94 -1.55 0.80
CA LEU A 80 -2.69 -1.81 0.08
C LEU A 80 -3.06 -2.55 -1.21
N PRO A 81 -2.54 -2.14 -2.38
CA PRO A 81 -2.67 -2.96 -3.56
C PRO A 81 -2.09 -4.31 -3.18
N LYS A 82 -2.93 -5.36 -3.13
CA LYS A 82 -2.48 -6.73 -2.93
C LYS A 82 -1.35 -6.91 -3.92
N THR A 83 -0.11 -6.97 -3.44
CA THR A 83 1.04 -7.29 -4.28
C THR A 83 0.64 -8.59 -4.93
N THR A 84 0.26 -8.52 -6.20
CA THR A 84 -0.14 -9.70 -6.95
C THR A 84 1.02 -10.65 -6.74
N SER A 85 0.73 -11.77 -6.08
CA SER A 85 1.71 -12.79 -5.76
C SER A 85 2.65 -12.89 -6.93
N SER A 86 3.91 -12.59 -6.69
CA SER A 86 4.92 -12.52 -7.73
C SER A 86 5.14 -13.98 -8.17
N GLN A 87 4.25 -14.45 -9.04
CA GLN A 87 4.19 -15.83 -9.46
C GLN A 87 5.48 -16.08 -10.24
N GLN A 88 6.28 -16.99 -9.70
CA GLN A 88 7.50 -17.45 -10.31
C GLN A 88 7.17 -18.63 -11.22
N ILE A 89 7.87 -18.72 -12.33
CA ILE A 89 7.88 -19.96 -13.11
C ILE A 89 8.52 -21.05 -12.26
N THR A 90 7.86 -22.20 -12.19
CA THR A 90 8.33 -23.35 -11.39
C THR A 90 9.02 -24.42 -12.26
N PHE A 91 9.11 -24.21 -13.58
CA PHE A 91 9.55 -25.21 -14.55
C PHE A 91 10.37 -24.61 -15.72
N GLY A 92 11.07 -25.47 -16.46
CA GLY A 92 11.83 -25.07 -17.66
C GLY A 92 13.07 -24.22 -17.37
N GLN A 93 13.58 -23.55 -18.41
CA GLN A 93 14.85 -22.82 -18.38
C GLN A 93 14.82 -21.59 -17.45
N TYR A 94 13.64 -20.99 -17.24
CA TYR A 94 13.46 -19.77 -16.44
C TYR A 94 12.85 -20.05 -15.05
N LYS A 95 13.09 -21.24 -14.50
CA LYS A 95 12.64 -21.63 -13.17
C LYS A 95 13.15 -20.67 -12.10
N GLY A 96 12.24 -20.15 -11.27
CA GLY A 96 12.50 -19.18 -10.21
C GLY A 96 12.36 -17.71 -10.65
N MET A 97 12.26 -17.42 -11.95
CA MET A 97 12.02 -16.06 -12.44
C MET A 97 10.54 -15.71 -12.42
N LEU A 98 10.24 -14.42 -12.28
CA LEU A 98 8.87 -13.95 -12.33
C LEU A 98 8.33 -13.96 -13.75
N TYR A 99 7.03 -14.21 -13.93
CA TYR A 99 6.42 -14.12 -15.27
C TYR A 99 6.63 -12.76 -15.93
N ARG A 100 6.70 -11.69 -15.13
CA ARG A 100 6.98 -10.32 -15.59
C ARG A 100 8.44 -10.08 -16.03
N GLU A 101 9.37 -10.99 -15.74
CA GLU A 101 10.79 -10.89 -16.12
C GLU A 101 11.14 -11.76 -17.33
N LEU A 102 10.18 -12.58 -17.80
CA LEU A 102 10.41 -13.48 -18.91
C LEU A 102 10.50 -12.71 -20.25
N PRO A 103 11.33 -13.19 -21.18
CA PRO A 103 11.32 -12.72 -22.56
C PRO A 103 9.96 -12.95 -23.24
N ASP A 104 9.54 -12.03 -24.10
CA ASP A 104 8.26 -12.09 -24.82
C ASP A 104 8.14 -13.35 -25.69
N SER A 105 9.24 -13.74 -26.34
CA SER A 105 9.34 -14.97 -27.12
C SER A 105 9.01 -16.21 -26.29
N TYR A 106 9.47 -16.23 -25.04
CA TYR A 106 9.24 -17.34 -24.11
C TYR A 106 7.80 -17.34 -23.58
N LEU A 107 7.22 -16.17 -23.29
CA LEU A 107 5.79 -16.06 -22.92
C LEU A 107 4.85 -16.53 -24.05
N LEU A 108 5.14 -16.16 -25.29
CA LEU A 108 4.38 -16.61 -26.46
C LEU A 108 4.51 -18.11 -26.68
N TRP A 109 5.71 -18.67 -26.46
CA TRP A 109 5.93 -20.12 -26.48
C TRP A 109 5.14 -20.81 -25.38
N LEU A 110 5.15 -20.28 -24.15
CA LEU A 110 4.38 -20.82 -23.03
C LEU A 110 2.87 -20.80 -23.29
N LYS A 111 2.32 -19.73 -23.88
CA LYS A 111 0.90 -19.68 -24.26
C LYS A 111 0.49 -20.81 -25.21
N LYS A 112 1.39 -21.21 -26.12
CA LYS A 112 1.14 -22.28 -27.11
C LYS A 112 1.38 -23.68 -26.55
N ASN A 113 2.36 -23.84 -25.65
CA ASN A 113 2.86 -25.16 -25.23
C ASN A 113 2.46 -25.55 -23.80
N HIS A 114 2.06 -24.59 -22.96
CA HIS A 114 1.72 -24.85 -21.56
C HIS A 114 0.20 -24.89 -21.33
N ASN A 115 -0.32 -26.06 -21.01
CA ASN A 115 -1.73 -26.29 -20.66
C ASN A 115 -1.97 -26.45 -19.14
N GLY A 116 -0.98 -26.11 -18.32
CA GLY A 116 -1.08 -26.21 -16.86
C GLY A 116 -1.87 -25.07 -16.21
N LYS A 117 -1.95 -25.12 -14.87
CA LYS A 117 -2.66 -24.17 -14.01
C LYS A 117 -2.18 -22.70 -14.20
N ASP A 118 -0.97 -22.52 -14.70
CA ASP A 118 -0.36 -21.20 -14.88
C ASP A 118 -0.77 -20.48 -16.19
N ARG A 119 -1.60 -21.11 -17.03
CA ARG A 119 -2.06 -20.52 -18.30
C ARG A 119 -2.80 -19.19 -18.10
N ALA A 120 -3.60 -19.07 -17.03
CA ALA A 120 -4.28 -17.82 -16.70
C ALA A 120 -3.30 -16.67 -16.40
N ILE A 121 -2.16 -17.00 -15.78
CA ILE A 121 -1.10 -16.05 -15.42
C ILE A 121 -0.38 -15.58 -16.68
N ILE A 122 -0.02 -16.53 -17.56
CA ILE A 122 0.63 -16.24 -18.84
C ILE A 122 -0.25 -15.32 -19.72
N VAL A 123 -1.55 -15.59 -19.78
CA VAL A 123 -2.49 -14.76 -20.54
C VAL A 123 -2.63 -13.36 -19.94
N ALA A 124 -2.72 -13.25 -18.62
CA ALA A 124 -2.78 -11.95 -17.94
C ALA A 124 -1.51 -11.11 -18.17
N GLU A 125 -0.33 -11.73 -18.14
CA GLU A 125 0.93 -11.03 -18.41
C GLU A 125 1.07 -10.61 -19.88
N LEU A 126 0.63 -11.44 -20.83
CA LEU A 126 0.58 -11.06 -22.25
C LEU A 126 -0.39 -9.89 -22.50
N GLN A 127 -1.56 -9.90 -21.87
CA GLN A 127 -2.51 -8.79 -21.94
C GLN A 127 -1.93 -7.49 -21.37
N LYS A 128 -1.22 -7.54 -20.25
CA LYS A 128 -0.52 -6.38 -19.68
C LYS A 128 0.52 -5.80 -20.64
N ARG A 129 1.23 -6.67 -21.36
CA ARG A 129 2.27 -6.28 -22.33
C ARG A 129 1.73 -5.93 -23.72
N LYS A 130 0.42 -6.09 -23.96
CA LYS A 130 -0.25 -5.90 -25.26
C LYS A 130 0.37 -6.76 -26.37
N LEU A 131 0.70 -8.01 -26.05
CA LEU A 131 1.29 -9.02 -26.96
C LEU A 131 0.31 -10.15 -27.31
#